data_AF-A0A822CZY1-F1
#
_entry.id   AF-A0A822CZY1-F1
#
_cell.length_a   1.000
_cell.length_b   1.000
_cell.length_c   1.000
_cell.angle_alpha   90.00
_cell.angle_beta   90.00
_cell.angle_gamma   90.00
#
_symmetry.space_group_name_H-M   'P 1'
#
loop_
_entity.id
_entity.type
_entity.pdbx_description
1 polymer ?
#
loop_
_entity_poly.entity_id
_entity_poly.type
_entity_poly.pdbx_seq_one_letter_code
_entity_poly.pdbx_strand_id
1 'polypeptide(L)'
;IEHKIDMRSPLYTMDKTTIYTEKFEILLVLEGIIEPTGMVTQAKTSYLPEEIIWGARFERMIHFDNLYYTVDYSKFNSIIKDNCTTDCSAKQLQEQINNN
;
A
#
# COMPACT_ATOMS: atom_id res chain seq x y z
N ILE A 1 -4.60 3.75 -3.94
CA ILE A 1 -4.03 2.75 -4.87
C ILE A 1 -3.82 1.50 -4.04
N GLU A 2 -4.22 0.33 -4.53
CA GLU A 2 -4.01 -0.94 -3.85
C GLU A 2 -3.41 -1.95 -4.81
N HIS A 3 -2.53 -2.81 -4.30
CA HIS A 3 -2.02 -3.98 -5.02
C HIS A 3 -2.43 -5.22 -4.24
N LYS A 4 -3.22 -6.10 -4.87
CA LYS A 4 -3.63 -7.36 -4.25
C LYS A 4 -2.50 -8.38 -4.40
N ILE A 5 -2.00 -8.88 -3.27
CA ILE A 5 -0.99 -9.94 -3.25
C ILE A 5 -1.68 -11.30 -3.47
N ASP A 6 -1.94 -11.63 -4.74
CA ASP A 6 -2.44 -12.95 -5.16
C ASP A 6 -1.32 -13.84 -5.73
N MET A 7 -1.66 -15.04 -6.23
CA MET A 7 -0.69 -16.01 -6.75
C MET A 7 0.15 -15.52 -7.94
N ARG A 8 -0.23 -14.40 -8.58
CA ARG A 8 0.50 -13.79 -9.69
C ARG A 8 1.38 -12.64 -9.23
N SER A 9 1.24 -12.20 -7.98
CA SER A 9 2.06 -11.15 -7.40
C SER A 9 3.50 -11.62 -7.21
N PRO A 10 4.51 -10.80 -7.55
CA PRO A 10 5.91 -11.12 -7.24
C PRO A 10 6.17 -11.17 -5.72
N LEU A 11 5.28 -10.58 -4.91
CA LEU A 11 5.36 -10.58 -3.46
C LEU A 11 4.64 -11.78 -2.80
N TYR A 12 4.05 -12.70 -3.60
CA TYR A 12 3.14 -13.74 -3.09
C TYR A 12 3.77 -14.67 -2.04
N THR A 13 5.06 -14.95 -2.18
CA THR A 13 5.80 -15.84 -1.28
C THR A 13 6.58 -15.11 -0.19
N MET A 14 6.49 -13.78 -0.13
CA MET A 14 7.19 -12.97 0.87
C MET A 14 6.34 -12.88 2.15
N ASP A 15 6.95 -13.31 3.25
CA ASP A 15 6.47 -13.08 4.62
C ASP A 15 7.05 -11.79 5.20
N LYS A 16 6.64 -11.45 6.44
CA LYS A 16 7.07 -10.23 7.11
C LYS A 16 8.59 -10.11 7.27
N THR A 17 9.30 -11.22 7.43
CA THR A 17 10.75 -11.21 7.61
C THR A 17 11.46 -11.06 6.28
N THR A 18 11.06 -11.87 5.30
CA THR A 18 11.68 -11.94 3.98
C THR A 18 11.51 -10.64 3.21
N ILE A 19 10.36 -9.96 3.34
CA ILE A 19 10.12 -8.68 2.65
C ILE A 19 11.19 -7.64 2.98
N TYR A 20 11.71 -7.58 4.21
CA TYR A 20 12.74 -6.61 4.63
C TYR A 20 14.16 -6.99 4.22
N THR A 21 14.39 -8.24 3.84
CA THR A 21 15.72 -8.75 3.48
C THR A 21 15.94 -8.90 1.99
N GLU A 22 14.86 -8.92 1.22
CA GLU A 22 14.90 -9.05 -0.22
C GLU A 22 15.45 -7.78 -0.90
N LYS A 23 15.96 -7.93 -2.12
CA LYS A 23 16.55 -6.82 -2.88
C LYS A 23 15.66 -6.44 -4.06
N PHE A 24 14.74 -5.52 -3.82
CA PHE A 24 13.87 -4.96 -4.86
C PHE A 24 13.56 -3.48 -4.58
N GLU A 25 12.92 -2.83 -5.54
CA GLU A 25 12.42 -1.47 -5.41
C GLU A 25 11.05 -1.40 -6.08
N ILE A 26 10.05 -0.83 -5.42
CA ILE A 26 8.72 -0.63 -5.99
C ILE A 26 8.66 0.77 -6.60
N LEU A 27 8.70 0.85 -7.92
CA LEU A 27 8.49 2.10 -8.64
C LEU A 27 6.99 2.39 -8.76
N LEU A 28 6.56 3.56 -8.27
CA LEU A 28 5.21 4.08 -8.46
C LEU A 28 5.23 5.22 -9.48
N VAL A 29 4.39 5.09 -10.50
CA VAL A 29 4.24 6.09 -11.56
C VAL A 29 2.78 6.53 -11.61
N LEU A 30 2.55 7.84 -11.51
CA LEU A 30 1.26 8.48 -11.74
C LEU A 30 1.36 9.32 -13.00
N GLU A 31 0.59 8.97 -14.01
CA GLU A 31 0.47 9.71 -15.26
C GLU A 31 -0.90 10.36 -15.36
N GLY A 32 -0.94 11.60 -15.85
CA GLY A 32 -2.18 12.33 -16.04
C GLY A 32 -2.02 13.53 -16.96
N ILE A 33 -3.14 14.06 -17.43
CA ILE A 33 -3.16 15.29 -18.23
C ILE A 33 -3.57 16.45 -17.34
N ILE A 34 -2.81 17.54 -17.37
CA ILE A 34 -3.18 18.78 -16.69
C ILE A 34 -4.21 19.51 -17.55
N GLU A 35 -5.49 19.40 -17.20
CA GLU A 35 -6.63 19.89 -18.00
C GLU A 35 -6.45 21.32 -18.53
N PRO A 36 -6.02 22.33 -17.74
CA PRO A 36 -5.89 23.70 -18.25
C PRO A 36 -4.78 23.89 -19.29
N THR A 37 -3.80 22.98 -19.36
CA THR A 37 -2.60 23.13 -20.20
C THR A 37 -2.53 22.10 -21.33
N GLY A 38 -3.30 21.02 -21.25
CA GLY A 38 -3.20 19.87 -22.15
C GLY A 38 -1.86 19.11 -22.04
N MET A 39 -0.99 19.47 -21.10
CA MET A 39 0.31 18.83 -20.92
C MET A 39 0.16 17.49 -20.20
N VAL A 40 0.88 16.48 -20.68
CA VAL A 40 1.05 15.21 -19.98
C VAL A 40 2.06 15.40 -18.85
N THR A 41 1.65 15.03 -17.64
CA THR A 41 2.49 15.01 -16.45
C THR A 41 2.69 13.58 -15.98
N GLN A 42 3.89 13.32 -15.50
CA GLN A 42 4.27 12.05 -14.90
C GLN A 42 4.97 12.33 -13.57
N ALA A 43 4.36 11.90 -12.47
CA ALA A 43 5.00 11.88 -11.16
C ALA A 43 5.55 10.47 -10.90
N LYS A 44 6.80 10.39 -10.40
CA LYS A 44 7.46 9.14 -10.05
C LYS A 44 7.93 9.21 -8.61
N THR A 45 7.80 8.09 -7.91
CA THR A 45 8.44 7.83 -6.64
C THR A 45 8.79 6.35 -6.57
N SER A 46 9.63 5.96 -5.64
CA SER A 46 9.92 4.56 -5.39
C SER A 46 9.92 4.24 -3.90
N TYR A 47 9.85 2.95 -3.58
CA TYR A 47 9.95 2.43 -2.23
C TYR A 47 10.94 1.27 -2.18
N LEU A 48 11.93 1.39 -1.29
CA LEU A 48 12.81 0.30 -0.90
C LEU A 48 12.12 -0.63 0.10
N PRO A 49 12.61 -1.85 0.29
CA PRO A 49 11.97 -2.83 1.17
C PRO A 49 11.88 -2.36 2.63
N GLU A 50 12.89 -1.62 3.12
CA GLU A 50 12.90 -0.99 4.44
C GLU A 50 11.86 0.12 4.64
N GLU A 51 11.30 0.67 3.56
CA GLU A 51 10.25 1.70 3.60
C GLU A 51 8.84 1.09 3.63
N ILE A 52 8.72 -0.23 3.44
CA ILE A 52 7.44 -0.95 3.47
C ILE A 52 7.06 -1.25 4.93
N ILE A 53 5.92 -0.73 5.37
CA ILE A 53 5.48 -0.92 6.76
C ILE A 53 4.47 -2.06 6.84
N TRP A 54 4.93 -3.24 7.28
CA TRP A 54 4.07 -4.40 7.49
C TRP A 54 3.18 -4.22 8.71
N GLY A 55 1.91 -4.61 8.60
CA GLY A 55 0.96 -4.53 9.72
C GLY A 55 0.58 -3.10 10.09
N ALA A 56 0.42 -2.24 9.09
CA ALA A 56 -0.05 -0.88 9.26
C ALA A 56 -1.08 -0.52 8.19
N ARG A 57 -1.91 0.49 8.50
CA ARG A 57 -2.82 1.12 7.54
C ARG A 57 -2.72 2.63 7.64
N PHE A 58 -3.03 3.33 6.54
CA PHE A 58 -3.13 4.78 6.55
C PHE A 58 -4.26 5.25 7.48
N GLU A 59 -4.02 6.32 8.20
CA GLU A 59 -5.06 6.99 8.98
C GLU A 59 -6.08 7.64 8.02
N ARG A 60 -7.37 7.57 8.38
CA ARG A 60 -8.42 8.15 7.55
C ARG A 60 -8.30 9.67 7.57
N MET A 61 -8.06 10.27 6.39
CA MET A 61 -7.96 11.73 6.24
C MET A 61 -9.25 12.42 5.80
N ILE A 62 -10.23 11.65 5.29
CA ILE A 62 -11.50 12.18 4.78
C ILE A 62 -12.59 11.96 5.83
N HIS A 63 -13.16 13.05 6.33
CA HIS A 63 -14.26 13.03 7.27
C HIS A 63 -15.50 13.62 6.62
N PHE A 64 -16.67 13.07 6.96
CA PHE A 64 -17.95 13.64 6.59
C PHE A 64 -18.65 14.08 7.87
N ASP A 65 -18.82 15.38 8.03
CA ASP A 65 -19.47 15.98 9.19
C ASP A 65 -20.30 17.18 8.74
N ASN A 66 -21.46 17.39 9.39
CA ASN A 66 -22.37 18.49 9.12
C ASN A 66 -22.68 18.74 7.63
N LEU A 67 -22.83 17.67 6.84
CA LEU A 67 -23.09 17.69 5.38
C LEU A 67 -21.91 18.12 4.49
N TYR A 68 -20.71 18.27 5.04
CA TYR A 68 -19.50 18.61 4.29
C TYR A 68 -18.44 17.52 4.41
N TYR A 69 -17.63 17.38 3.36
CA TYR A 69 -16.40 16.60 3.40
C TYR A 69 -15.23 17.49 3.79
N THR A 70 -14.47 17.08 4.80
CA THR A 70 -13.21 17.72 5.18
C THR A 70 -12.05 16.75 4.93
N VAL A 71 -10.91 17.32 4.56
CA VAL A 71 -9.69 16.58 4.25
C VAL A 71 -8.57 17.10 5.15
N ASP A 72 -8.14 16.27 6.11
CA ASP A 72 -7.02 16.60 7.00
C ASP A 72 -5.69 16.15 6.37
N TYR A 73 -5.00 17.08 5.71
CA TYR A 73 -3.70 16.80 5.08
C TYR A 73 -2.59 16.46 6.08
N SER A 74 -2.73 16.77 7.37
CA SER A 74 -1.78 16.31 8.38
C SER A 74 -1.76 14.78 8.51
N LYS A 75 -2.84 14.12 8.09
CA LYS A 75 -2.99 12.66 8.11
C LYS A 75 -2.52 11.97 6.84
N PHE A 76 -2.08 12.72 5.83
CA PHE A 76 -1.74 12.15 4.51
C PHE A 76 -0.68 11.04 4.60
N ASN A 77 0.38 11.25 5.38
CA ASN A 77 1.43 10.26 5.63
C ASN A 77 1.27 9.55 7.00
N SER A 78 0.16 9.78 7.71
CA SER A 78 -0.06 9.20 9.03
C SER A 78 -0.49 7.74 8.88
N ILE A 79 0.08 6.90 9.73
CA ILE A 79 -0.15 5.46 9.77
C ILE A 79 -0.55 5.03 11.16
N ILE A 80 -1.40 4.02 11.24
CA ILE A 80 -1.79 3.36 12.49
C ILE A 80 -1.49 1.88 12.40
N LYS A 81 -1.05 1.30 13.51
CA LYS A 81 -0.76 -0.13 13.60
C LYS A 81 -2.03 -0.94 13.39
N ASP A 82 -1.92 -1.99 12.58
CA ASP A 82 -2.95 -3.00 12.41
C ASP A 82 -2.56 -4.27 13.16
N ASN A 83 -3.36 -4.64 14.16
CA ASN A 83 -3.10 -5.79 15.01
C ASN A 83 -3.67 -7.10 14.43
N CYS A 84 -4.40 -7.03 13.32
CA CYS A 84 -5.02 -8.20 12.69
C CYS A 84 -4.16 -8.79 11.55
N THR A 85 -3.05 -8.14 11.19
CA THR A 85 -2.18 -8.61 10.11
C THR A 85 -1.35 -9.80 10.56
N THR A 86 -1.38 -10.88 9.79
CA THR A 86 -0.55 -12.07 10.01
C THR A 86 0.89 -11.82 9.59
N ASP A 87 1.84 -12.53 10.20
CA ASP A 87 3.26 -12.42 9.84
C ASP A 87 3.66 -13.35 8.68
N CYS A 88 2.73 -14.22 8.23
CA CYS A 88 2.95 -15.15 7.13
C CYS A 88 2.78 -14.50 5.75
N SER A 89 3.36 -15.13 4.73
CA SER A 89 3.16 -14.77 3.32
C SER A 89 1.72 -15.03 2.86
N ALA A 90 1.32 -14.36 1.78
CA ALA A 90 0.01 -14.57 1.16
C ALA A 90 -0.19 -16.04 0.73
N LYS A 91 0.87 -16.70 0.24
CA LYS A 91 0.86 -18.13 -0.07
C LYS A 91 0.51 -18.99 1.14
N GLN A 92 1.21 -18.79 2.25
CA GLN A 92 0.99 -19.56 3.48
C GLN A 92 -0.43 -19.32 4.03
N LEU A 93 -0.92 -18.08 3.99
CA LEU A 93 -2.27 -17.76 4.43
C LEU A 93 -3.33 -18.47 3.58
N GLN A 94 -3.16 -18.49 2.25
CA GLN A 94 -4.06 -19.20 1.35
C GLN A 94 -4.07 -20.72 1.62
N GLU A 95 -2.90 -21.31 1.86
CA GLU A 95 -2.78 -22.73 2.21
C GLU A 95 -3.46 -23.04 3.55
N GLN A 96 -3.32 -22.17 4.55
CA GLN A 96 -4.02 -22.29 5.84
C GLN A 96 -5.54 -22.19 5.69
N ILE A 97 -6.03 -21.31 4.84
CA ILE A 97 -7.47 -21.17 4.57
C ILE A 97 -8.01 -22.41 3.84
N ASN A 98 -7.26 -22.97 2.89
CA ASN A 98 -7.69 -24.14 2.12
C ASN A 98 -7.69 -25.46 2.93
N ASN A 99 -6.92 -25.51 4.03
CA ASN A 99 -6.80 -26.70 4.89
C ASN A 99 -7.79 -26.71 6.07
N ASN A 100 -8.62 -25.67 6.22
CA ASN A 100 -9.68 -25.53 7.22
C ASN A 100 -11.06 -25.68 6.57
#